data_AF-A0A846BR95-F1
#
_entry.id   AF-A0A846BR95-F1
#
_cell.length_a   1.000
_cell.length_b   1.000
_cell.length_c   1.000
_cell.angle_alpha   90.00
_cell.angle_beta   90.00
_cell.angle_gamma   90.00
#
_symmetry.space_group_name_H-M   'P 1'
#
loop_
_entity.id
_entity.type
_entity.pdbx_description
1 polymer ?
#
loop_
_entity_poly.entity_id
_entity_poly.type
_entity_poly.pdbx_seq_one_letter_code
_entity_poly.pdbx_strand_id
1 'polypeptide(L)'
;QCHAQGVTKTNPNVGLSPEALSGALPPRDNIVNLIDYLNNPTTYDGEIEISEFHPSIKSADIFPEMRNLSEEDLYAISGHILLMPKVKGPAWGGPKSLR
;
A
#
# COMPACT_ATOMS: atom_id res chain seq x y z
N GLN A 1 10.06 4.58 2.97
CA GLN A 1 11.02 5.08 1.97
C GLN A 1 10.45 5.18 0.53
N CYS A 2 9.53 4.29 0.13
CA CYS A 2 8.99 4.23 -1.25
C CYS A 2 7.67 4.97 -1.48
N HIS A 3 6.77 4.99 -0.48
CA HIS A 3 5.39 5.46 -0.63
C HIS A 3 5.09 6.91 -0.22
N ALA A 4 6.08 7.78 -0.35
CA ALA A 4 5.93 9.18 0.03
C ALA A 4 4.82 9.86 -0.79
N GLN A 5 3.83 10.43 -0.11
CA GLN A 5 2.67 11.11 -0.71
C GLN A 5 1.84 10.20 -1.64
N GLY A 6 1.78 8.89 -1.36
CA GLY A 6 0.89 7.97 -2.07
C GLY A 6 1.37 7.49 -3.43
N VAL A 7 2.61 7.77 -3.84
CA VAL A 7 3.19 7.15 -5.07
C VAL A 7 4.07 5.96 -4.77
N THR A 8 4.60 5.31 -5.79
CA THR A 8 5.57 4.22 -5.64
C THR A 8 6.82 4.55 -6.43
N LYS A 9 7.89 4.96 -5.73
CA LYS A 9 9.14 5.40 -6.39
C LYS A 9 9.78 4.33 -7.28
N THR A 10 9.68 3.07 -6.88
CA THR A 10 10.27 1.92 -7.59
C THR A 10 9.41 1.42 -8.75
N ASN A 11 8.12 1.80 -8.79
CA ASN A 11 7.20 1.46 -9.88
C ASN A 11 6.13 2.57 -10.02
N PRO A 12 6.40 3.64 -10.80
CA PRO A 12 5.49 4.78 -10.93
C PRO A 12 4.13 4.48 -11.54
N ASN A 13 3.94 3.30 -12.14
CA ASN A 13 2.68 2.89 -12.74
C ASN A 13 1.63 2.44 -11.71
N VAL A 14 2.05 2.18 -10.46
CA VAL A 14 1.16 1.72 -9.39
C VAL A 14 1.26 2.69 -8.21
N GLY A 15 0.15 3.31 -7.83
CA GLY A 15 0.08 4.28 -6.73
C GLY A 15 -0.91 3.85 -5.64
N LEU A 16 -1.08 4.71 -4.63
CA LEU A 16 -2.02 4.56 -3.52
C LEU A 16 -3.21 5.53 -3.65
N SER A 17 -3.52 6.00 -4.87
CA SER A 17 -4.74 6.78 -5.09
C SER A 17 -5.98 5.87 -4.96
N PRO A 18 -7.16 6.42 -4.61
CA PRO A 18 -8.38 5.63 -4.52
C PRO A 18 -8.68 4.82 -5.79
N GLU A 19 -8.47 5.42 -6.96
CA GLU A 19 -8.72 4.79 -8.27
C GLU A 19 -7.79 3.59 -8.47
N ALA A 20 -6.49 3.76 -8.19
CA ALA A 20 -5.51 2.68 -8.29
C ALA A 20 -5.82 1.54 -7.30
N LEU A 21 -6.20 1.86 -6.07
CA LEU A 21 -6.55 0.85 -5.08
C LEU A 21 -7.83 0.09 -5.46
N SER A 22 -8.85 0.78 -5.96
CA SER A 22 -10.11 0.17 -6.41
C SER A 22 -9.97 -0.73 -7.64
N GLY A 23 -8.97 -0.44 -8.50
CA GLY A 23 -8.73 -1.19 -9.72
C GLY A 23 -7.82 -2.41 -9.56
N ALA A 24 -7.25 -2.62 -8.37
CA ALA A 24 -6.44 -3.80 -8.07
C ALA A 24 -7.33 -5.05 -7.89
N LEU A 25 -6.72 -6.23 -7.99
CA LEU A 25 -7.38 -7.52 -7.75
C LEU A 25 -6.66 -8.28 -6.61
N PRO A 26 -7.34 -8.57 -5.49
CA PRO A 26 -8.63 -8.02 -5.08
C PRO A 26 -8.58 -6.49 -4.91
N PRO A 27 -9.73 -5.77 -4.94
CA PRO A 27 -9.77 -4.33 -4.69
C PRO A 27 -9.17 -3.97 -3.33
N ARG A 28 -8.29 -2.96 -3.27
CA ARG A 28 -7.55 -2.58 -2.05
C ARG A 28 -7.94 -1.21 -1.52
N ASP A 29 -9.12 -0.74 -1.86
CA ASP A 29 -9.72 0.52 -1.41
C ASP A 29 -10.50 0.38 -0.09
N ASN A 30 -10.23 -0.69 0.67
CA ASN A 30 -10.84 -0.97 1.96
C ASN A 30 -9.82 -1.52 2.96
N ILE A 31 -10.13 -1.40 4.25
CA ILE A 31 -9.23 -1.78 5.34
C ILE A 31 -8.87 -3.27 5.29
N VAL A 32 -9.86 -4.14 5.06
CA VAL A 32 -9.67 -5.59 5.11
C VAL A 32 -8.62 -6.01 4.08
N ASN A 33 -8.75 -5.54 2.84
CA ASN A 33 -7.85 -5.94 1.75
C ASN A 33 -6.49 -5.22 1.80
N LEU A 34 -6.38 -4.05 2.45
CA LEU A 34 -5.08 -3.45 2.73
C LEU A 34 -4.33 -4.20 3.82
N ILE A 35 -5.01 -4.62 4.89
CA ILE A 35 -4.41 -5.46 5.92
C ILE A 35 -3.98 -6.80 5.32
N ASP A 36 -4.81 -7.42 4.49
CA ASP A 36 -4.45 -8.62 3.73
C ASP A 36 -3.18 -8.41 2.89
N TYR A 37 -3.11 -7.30 2.14
CA TYR A 37 -1.92 -6.95 1.35
C TYR A 37 -0.66 -6.74 2.21
N LEU A 38 -0.78 -6.13 3.40
CA LEU A 38 0.33 -5.97 4.34
C LEU A 38 0.75 -7.30 4.99
N ASN A 39 -0.11 -8.31 5.00
CA ASN A 39 0.22 -9.66 5.44
C ASN A 39 0.88 -10.48 4.32
N ASN A 40 0.31 -10.47 3.12
CA ASN A 40 0.77 -11.25 1.96
C ASN A 40 0.54 -10.48 0.65
N PRO A 41 1.50 -9.65 0.19
CA PRO A 41 1.30 -8.78 -0.94
C PRO A 41 1.31 -9.56 -2.25
N THR A 42 0.42 -9.19 -3.17
CA THR A 42 0.36 -9.74 -4.54
C THR A 42 0.51 -8.64 -5.61
N THR A 43 0.79 -9.05 -6.85
CA THR A 43 0.73 -8.16 -8.02
C THR A 43 -0.62 -7.47 -8.17
N TYR A 44 -0.69 -6.46 -9.04
CA TYR A 44 -1.90 -5.65 -9.21
C TYR A 44 -3.11 -6.47 -9.71
N ASP A 45 -2.84 -7.55 -10.44
CA ASP A 45 -3.81 -8.55 -10.91
C ASP A 45 -4.05 -9.70 -9.91
N GLY A 46 -3.30 -9.75 -8.81
CA GLY A 46 -3.47 -10.72 -7.73
C GLY A 46 -2.85 -12.10 -7.97
N GLU A 47 -2.27 -12.34 -9.15
CA GLU A 47 -1.82 -13.68 -9.58
C GLU A 47 -0.50 -14.12 -8.92
N ILE A 48 0.38 -13.17 -8.58
CA ILE A 48 1.73 -13.47 -8.11
C ILE A 48 1.94 -12.85 -6.73
N GLU A 49 2.34 -13.66 -5.76
CA GLU A 49 2.82 -13.18 -4.46
C GLU A 49 4.19 -12.50 -4.61
N ILE A 50 4.38 -11.36 -3.95
CA ILE A 50 5.58 -10.52 -4.08
C ILE A 50 6.25 -10.24 -2.73
N SER A 51 5.99 -11.05 -1.70
CA SER A 51 6.54 -10.87 -0.35
C SER A 51 8.08 -10.89 -0.33
N GLU A 52 8.73 -11.54 -1.29
CA GLU A 52 10.20 -11.52 -1.42
C GLU A 52 10.77 -10.13 -1.80
N PHE A 53 9.95 -9.27 -2.40
CA PHE A 53 10.38 -7.95 -2.92
C PHE A 53 9.59 -6.77 -2.34
N HIS A 54 8.54 -7.05 -1.55
CA HIS A 54 7.69 -6.04 -0.93
C HIS A 54 7.52 -6.32 0.56
N PRO A 55 7.72 -5.33 1.46
CA PRO A 55 7.54 -5.51 2.90
C PRO A 55 6.15 -6.04 3.25
N SER A 56 6.11 -7.08 4.07
CA SER A 56 4.91 -7.73 4.59
C SER A 56 5.19 -8.50 5.89
N ILE A 57 4.15 -8.90 6.61
CA ILE A 57 4.29 -9.79 7.78
C ILE A 57 4.90 -11.14 7.38
N LYS A 58 4.51 -11.70 6.22
CA LYS A 58 5.05 -12.97 5.69
C LYS A 58 6.57 -12.93 5.46
N SER A 59 7.11 -11.77 5.13
CA SER A 59 8.52 -11.53 4.80
C SER A 59 9.25 -10.71 5.88
N ALA A 60 8.78 -10.77 7.13
CA ALA A 60 9.38 -10.01 8.24
C ALA A 60 10.80 -10.49 8.62
N ASP A 61 11.20 -11.67 8.15
CA ASP A 61 12.55 -12.18 8.25
C ASP A 61 13.55 -11.34 7.44
N ILE A 62 13.19 -10.95 6.21
CA ILE A 62 14.01 -10.13 5.30
C ILE A 62 13.72 -8.62 5.36
N PHE A 63 12.54 -8.21 5.85
CA PHE A 63 12.17 -6.81 6.09
C PHE A 63 12.01 -6.57 7.61
N PRO A 64 13.09 -6.22 8.33
CA PRO A 64 13.08 -6.12 9.79
C PRO A 64 12.06 -5.11 10.34
N GLU A 65 11.69 -4.09 9.58
CA GLU A 65 10.70 -3.08 9.96
C GLU A 65 9.28 -3.67 10.15
N MET A 66 9.01 -4.84 9.58
CA MET A 66 7.71 -5.51 9.69
C MET A 66 7.58 -6.40 10.94
N ARG A 67 8.70 -6.74 11.61
CA ARG A 67 8.73 -7.76 12.69
C ARG A 67 7.87 -7.43 13.90
N ASN A 68 7.73 -6.14 14.20
CA ASN A 68 7.08 -5.66 15.42
C ASN A 68 5.76 -4.95 15.16
N LEU A 69 5.21 -5.07 13.94
CA LEU A 69 3.91 -4.49 13.62
C LEU A 69 2.78 -5.41 14.13
N SER A 70 1.95 -4.85 14.99
CA SER A 70 0.73 -5.49 15.47
C SER A 70 -0.42 -5.33 14.47
N GLU A 71 -1.52 -6.07 14.68
CA GLU A 71 -2.75 -5.89 13.89
C GLU A 71 -3.30 -4.45 13.98
N GLU A 72 -3.17 -3.81 15.15
CA GLU A 72 -3.53 -2.40 15.33
C GLU A 72 -2.67 -1.46 14.47
N ASP A 73 -1.37 -1.76 14.34
CA ASP A 73 -0.48 -1.00 13.47
C ASP A 73 -0.86 -1.17 11.99
N LEU A 74 -1.19 -2.40 11.55
CA LEU A 74 -1.65 -2.66 10.19
C LEU A 74 -2.96 -1.93 9.89
N TYR A 75 -3.88 -1.90 10.85
CA TYR A 75 -5.12 -1.13 10.77
C TYR A 75 -4.83 0.36 10.66
N ALA A 76 -3.94 0.91 11.48
CA ALA A 76 -3.58 2.32 11.47
C ALA A 76 -2.90 2.74 10.15
N ILE A 77 -1.98 1.92 9.62
CA ILE A 77 -1.34 2.12 8.31
C ILE A 77 -2.38 2.13 7.19
N SER A 78 -3.29 1.14 7.19
CA SER A 78 -4.36 1.02 6.20
C SER A 78 -5.32 2.21 6.27
N GLY A 79 -5.69 2.63 7.49
CA GLY A 79 -6.50 3.82 7.73
C GLY A 79 -5.84 5.10 7.23
N HIS A 80 -4.52 5.25 7.43
CA HIS A 80 -3.75 6.38 6.90
C HIS A 80 -3.84 6.41 5.37
N ILE A 81 -3.59 5.28 4.69
CA ILE A 81 -3.64 5.19 3.22
C ILE A 81 -5.01 5.63 2.68
N LEU A 82 -6.11 5.21 3.31
CA LEU A 82 -7.47 5.55 2.87
C LEU A 82 -7.91 6.97 3.25
N LEU A 83 -7.36 7.54 4.33
CA LEU A 83 -7.70 8.88 4.79
C LEU A 83 -6.95 9.98 4.04
N MET A 84 -5.68 9.74 3.69
CA MET A 84 -4.82 10.76 3.07
C MET A 84 -5.35 11.35 1.75
N PRO A 85 -5.99 10.59 0.83
CA PRO A 85 -6.66 11.16 -0.34
C PRO A 85 -7.72 12.21 0.02
N LYS A 86 -8.42 12.06 1.15
CA LYS A 86 -9.45 13.02 1.61
C LYS A 86 -8.83 14.31 2.16
N VAL A 87 -7.61 14.24 2.68
CA VAL A 87 -6.88 15.38 3.27
C VAL A 87 -6.07 16.13 2.21
N LYS A 88 -5.40 15.39 1.31
CA LYS A 88 -4.49 15.93 0.30
C LYS A 88 -5.13 16.07 -1.08
N GLY A 89 -6.30 15.49 -1.29
CA GLY A 89 -6.98 15.51 -2.57
C GLY A 89 -6.11 14.92 -3.69
N PRO A 90 -6.12 15.52 -4.89
CA PRO A 90 -5.36 15.05 -6.05
C PRO A 90 -3.83 14.99 -5.88
N ALA A 91 -3.27 15.61 -4.84
CA ALA A 91 -1.85 15.55 -4.55
C ALA A 91 -1.40 14.16 -4.08
N TRP A 92 -2.30 13.37 -3.46
CA TRP A 92 -2.01 12.02 -2.99
C TRP A 92 -2.06 11.01 -4.13
N GLY A 93 -0.94 10.34 -4.40
CA GLY A 93 -0.80 9.46 -5.57
C GLY A 93 -0.73 10.19 -6.90
N GLY A 94 -0.87 11.52 -6.90
CA GLY A 94 -0.81 12.36 -8.09
C GLY A 94 0.60 12.64 -8.61
N PRO A 95 0.70 13.20 -9.83
CA PRO A 95 1.97 13.61 -10.42
C PRO A 95 2.67 14.69 -9.58
N LYS A 96 3.96 14.88 -9.83
CA LYS A 96 4.77 15.89 -9.13
C LYS A 96 4.21 17.31 -9.25
N SER A 97 3.49 17.63 -10.33
CA SER A 97 2.91 18.94 -10.57
C SER A 97 1.77 19.33 -9.62
N LEU A 98 1.17 18.36 -8.90
CA LEU A 98 0.05 18.59 -7.98
C LEU A 98 0.47 18.63 -6.50
N ARG A 99 1.78 18.58 -6.20
CA ARG A 99 2.34 18.43 -4.85
C ARG A 99 2.94 19.71 -4.32
#